data_AF-A0A6M3WAL4-F1
#
_entry.id   AF-A0A6M3WAL4-F1
#
_cell.length_a   1.000
_cell.length_b   1.000
_cell.length_c   1.000
_cell.angle_alpha   90.00
_cell.angle_beta   90.00
_cell.angle_gamma   90.00
#
_symmetry.space_group_name_H-M   'P 1'
#
loop_
_entity.id
_entity.type
_entity.pdbx_description
1 polymer ?
#
loop_
_entity_poly.entity_id
_entity_poly.type
_entity_poly.pdbx_seq_one_letter_code
_entity_poly.pdbx_strand_id
1 'polypeptide(L)'
;MENILMNRTLLINRMSGNWVIQSTTYSLVKKNIKTLINEVEWSPIYDKLQNLKYIRNHISKKTDSSTEIYILEKKIQNIQEKILYIFLFNKKSNGYIVKLDDHFQILSQSKFKYYSNNVIFINQKLKNYEITEKIYFLNDNLKIVKSVFYKNNNCIGICFSSEIKIS
;
A
#
# COMPACT_ATOMS: atom_id res chain seq x y z
N MET A 1 22.53 17.66 3.74
CA MET A 1 21.41 17.36 4.66
C MET A 1 20.09 17.77 3.97
N GLU A 2 19.83 17.19 2.78
CA GLU A 2 18.77 17.65 1.83
C GLU A 2 17.80 16.53 1.39
N ASN A 3 17.96 15.29 1.84
CA ASN A 3 17.27 14.12 1.25
C ASN A 3 15.94 13.70 1.93
N ILE A 4 15.31 14.56 2.75
CA ILE A 4 14.32 14.10 3.75
C ILE A 4 12.87 14.48 3.41
N LEU A 5 12.61 15.68 2.88
CA LEU A 5 11.31 16.04 2.30
C LEU A 5 11.05 15.27 1.00
N MET A 6 12.14 14.96 0.28
CA MET A 6 12.12 14.28 -1.01
C MET A 6 11.45 12.92 -0.91
N ASN A 7 11.76 12.09 0.10
CA ASN A 7 11.28 10.70 0.19
C ASN A 7 9.74 10.54 0.30
N ARG A 8 9.01 11.54 0.80
CA ARG A 8 7.57 11.41 1.09
C ARG A 8 6.71 11.69 -0.14
N THR A 9 6.93 12.85 -0.76
CA THR A 9 6.37 13.18 -2.07
C THR A 9 6.83 12.17 -3.12
N LEU A 10 8.06 11.66 -2.99
CA LEU A 10 8.59 10.61 -3.86
C LEU A 10 7.76 9.33 -3.81
N LEU A 11 7.28 8.87 -2.65
CA LEU A 11 6.44 7.65 -2.61
C LEU A 11 5.11 7.85 -3.32
N ILE A 12 4.40 8.93 -3.00
CA ILE A 12 3.10 9.21 -3.62
C ILE A 12 3.29 9.36 -5.12
N ASN A 13 4.26 10.14 -5.57
CA ASN A 13 4.56 10.32 -6.98
C ASN A 13 4.98 9.02 -7.69
N ARG A 14 5.78 8.17 -7.03
CA ARG A 14 6.19 6.87 -7.56
C ARG A 14 5.09 5.82 -7.57
N MET A 15 4.04 6.00 -6.75
CA MET A 15 2.88 5.11 -6.76
C MET A 15 1.83 5.55 -7.76
N SER A 16 1.63 6.86 -7.91
CA SER A 16 0.64 7.44 -8.79
C SER A 16 0.83 7.06 -10.26
N GLY A 17 -0.28 7.02 -11.00
CA GLY A 17 -0.36 6.67 -12.42
C GLY A 17 -1.03 5.31 -12.66
N ASN A 18 -1.05 4.91 -13.92
CA ASN A 18 -1.59 3.65 -14.41
C ASN A 18 -0.49 2.58 -14.44
N TRP A 19 -0.82 1.40 -13.94
CA TRP A 19 0.11 0.28 -13.81
C TRP A 19 -0.50 -1.00 -14.37
N VAL A 20 0.30 -1.72 -15.16
CA VAL A 20 0.07 -3.12 -15.48
C VAL A 20 0.79 -3.96 -14.44
N ILE A 21 0.05 -4.85 -13.79
CA ILE A 21 0.53 -5.70 -12.70
C ILE A 21 0.41 -7.15 -13.13
N GLN A 22 1.54 -7.85 -13.20
CA GLN A 22 1.56 -9.31 -13.30
C GLN A 22 1.93 -9.89 -11.93
N SER A 23 1.02 -10.63 -11.32
CA SER A 23 1.23 -11.34 -10.05
C SER A 23 1.32 -12.84 -10.26
N THR A 24 2.26 -13.48 -9.55
CA THR A 24 2.38 -14.94 -9.42
C THR A 24 2.29 -15.29 -7.94
N THR A 25 1.28 -16.07 -7.58
CA THR A 25 1.08 -16.55 -6.21
C THR A 25 1.35 -18.05 -6.12
N TYR A 26 2.26 -18.42 -5.23
CA TYR A 26 2.58 -19.79 -4.86
C TYR A 26 1.82 -20.12 -3.57
N SER A 27 0.84 -21.03 -3.64
CA SER A 27 0.21 -21.57 -2.44
C SER A 27 1.02 -22.74 -1.94
N LEU A 28 1.61 -22.61 -0.75
CA LEU A 28 2.39 -23.69 -0.13
C LEU A 28 1.49 -24.77 0.46
N VAL A 29 0.27 -24.40 0.87
CA VAL A 29 -0.73 -25.35 1.39
C VAL A 29 -1.32 -26.19 0.26
N LYS A 30 -1.74 -25.55 -0.84
CA LYS A 30 -2.36 -26.25 -1.98
C LYS A 30 -1.34 -26.80 -2.98
N LYS A 31 -0.05 -26.45 -2.83
CA LYS A 31 1.05 -26.79 -3.75
C LYS A 31 0.73 -26.44 -5.21
N ASN A 32 0.18 -25.24 -5.42
CA ASN A 32 -0.17 -24.76 -6.75
C ASN A 32 0.31 -23.33 -7.00
N ILE A 33 0.29 -22.95 -8.27
CA ILE A 33 0.69 -21.64 -8.75
C ILE A 33 -0.51 -21.01 -9.45
N LYS A 34 -0.77 -19.74 -9.15
CA LYS A 34 -1.75 -18.93 -9.86
C LYS A 34 -1.09 -17.66 -10.37
N THR A 35 -1.29 -17.35 -11.63
CA THR A 35 -0.89 -16.08 -12.25
C THR A 35 -2.12 -15.21 -12.49
N LEU A 36 -1.94 -13.89 -12.40
CA LEU A 36 -2.98 -12.91 -12.67
C LEU A 36 -2.34 -11.66 -13.29
N ILE A 37 -3.00 -11.08 -14.28
CA ILE A 37 -2.65 -9.77 -14.84
C ILE A 37 -3.80 -8.82 -14.53
N ASN A 38 -3.48 -7.62 -14.03
CA ASN A 38 -4.44 -6.57 -13.75
C ASN A 38 -3.91 -5.22 -14.21
N GLU A 39 -4.83 -4.31 -14.50
CA GLU A 39 -4.52 -2.89 -14.67
C GLU A 39 -5.13 -2.10 -13.52
N VAL A 40 -4.32 -1.22 -12.94
CA VAL A 40 -4.73 -0.36 -11.83
C VAL A 40 -4.33 1.08 -12.08
N GLU A 41 -5.21 1.99 -11.68
CA GLU A 41 -4.94 3.42 -11.65
C GLU A 41 -4.76 3.83 -10.18
N TRP A 42 -3.69 4.58 -9.90
CA TRP A 42 -3.44 5.22 -8.62
C TRP A 42 -3.50 6.74 -8.79
N SER A 43 -4.53 7.36 -8.20
CA SER A 43 -4.77 8.79 -8.36
C SER A 43 -4.72 9.51 -7.02
N PRO A 44 -3.88 10.55 -6.86
CA PRO A 44 -3.82 11.31 -5.61
C PRO A 44 -5.12 12.10 -5.38
N ILE A 45 -5.64 12.05 -4.17
CA ILE A 45 -6.79 12.86 -3.76
C ILE A 45 -6.26 14.04 -2.94
N TYR A 46 -6.27 15.23 -3.53
CA TYR A 46 -5.83 16.45 -2.87
C TYR A 46 -6.94 17.14 -2.08
N ASP A 47 -8.20 16.88 -2.41
CA ASP A 47 -9.28 17.80 -2.04
C ASP A 47 -10.51 17.08 -1.46
N LYS A 48 -10.43 16.70 -0.18
CA LYS A 48 -11.62 16.45 0.66
C LYS A 48 -11.33 16.89 2.11
N LEU A 49 -11.46 18.19 2.37
CA LEU A 49 -11.41 18.81 3.70
C LEU A 49 -12.35 18.12 4.72
N GLN A 50 -13.48 17.57 4.27
CA GLN A 50 -14.40 16.79 5.12
C GLN A 50 -13.88 15.39 5.46
N ASN A 51 -13.14 14.75 4.56
CA ASN A 51 -12.54 13.43 4.80
C ASN A 51 -11.46 13.48 5.88
N LEU A 52 -10.67 14.57 5.92
CA LEU A 52 -9.60 14.71 6.92
C LEU A 52 -10.14 14.77 8.36
N LYS A 53 -11.31 15.39 8.58
CA LYS A 53 -11.97 15.37 9.91
C LYS A 53 -12.45 13.97 10.29
N TYR A 54 -13.09 13.25 9.36
CA TYR A 54 -13.53 11.88 9.59
C TYR A 54 -12.34 10.94 9.89
N ILE A 55 -11.29 11.02 9.06
CA ILE A 55 -10.03 10.27 9.18
C ILE A 55 -9.36 10.52 10.54
N ARG A 56 -9.17 11.78 10.94
CA ARG A 56 -8.57 12.11 12.25
C ARG A 56 -9.39 11.57 13.42
N ASN A 57 -10.72 11.61 13.32
CA ASN A 57 -11.61 11.17 14.40
C ASN A 57 -11.74 9.64 14.50
N HIS A 58 -11.65 8.91 13.38
CA HIS A 58 -11.97 7.46 13.33
C HIS A 58 -10.76 6.55 13.14
N ILE A 59 -9.66 7.02 12.53
CA ILE A 59 -8.51 6.17 12.15
C ILE A 59 -7.42 6.13 13.26
N SER A 60 -7.63 6.85 14.37
CA SER A 60 -7.18 6.55 15.75
C SER A 60 -6.45 7.70 16.47
N LYS A 61 -6.55 7.60 17.80
CA LYS A 61 -5.75 8.23 18.88
C LYS A 61 -4.21 8.21 18.70
N LYS A 62 -3.68 7.69 17.58
CA LYS A 62 -2.24 7.58 17.25
C LYS A 62 -1.77 8.58 16.21
N THR A 63 -2.66 9.45 15.76
CA THR A 63 -2.32 10.63 14.96
C THR A 63 -2.04 11.77 15.94
N ASP A 64 -0.81 12.26 15.95
CA ASP A 64 -0.48 13.51 16.61
C ASP A 64 -0.65 14.68 15.63
N SER A 65 -0.53 15.91 16.12
CA SER A 65 -0.64 17.12 15.27
C SER A 65 0.42 17.18 14.17
N SER A 66 1.50 16.38 14.27
CA SER A 66 2.59 16.34 13.30
C SER A 66 2.43 15.26 12.23
N THR A 67 1.37 14.45 12.30
CA THR A 67 1.14 13.36 11.35
C THR A 67 0.69 13.91 10.00
N GLU A 68 1.52 13.74 8.98
CA GLU A 68 1.19 14.07 7.59
C GLU A 68 0.30 12.98 6.98
N ILE A 69 -0.69 13.39 6.19
CA ILE A 69 -1.71 12.52 5.61
C ILE A 69 -1.67 12.67 4.09
N TYR A 70 -1.52 11.54 3.39
CA TYR A 70 -1.65 11.46 1.94
C TYR A 70 -2.69 10.41 1.57
N ILE A 71 -3.48 10.68 0.54
CA ILE A 71 -4.56 9.80 0.11
C ILE A 71 -4.35 9.44 -1.36
N LEU A 72 -4.33 8.15 -1.66
CA LEU A 72 -4.39 7.62 -3.01
C LEU A 72 -5.70 6.85 -3.21
N GLU A 73 -6.40 7.13 -4.29
CA GLU A 73 -7.47 6.26 -4.80
C GLU A 73 -6.82 5.16 -5.64
N LYS A 74 -7.19 3.91 -5.37
CA LYS A 74 -6.90 2.77 -6.25
C LYS A 74 -8.17 2.39 -6.99
N LYS A 75 -8.10 2.39 -8.32
CA LYS A 75 -9.14 1.84 -9.19
C LYS A 75 -8.58 0.65 -9.95
N ILE A 76 -9.29 -0.46 -9.96
CA ILE A 76 -8.93 -1.65 -10.76
C ILE A 76 -9.81 -1.59 -12.00
N GLN A 77 -9.24 -1.55 -13.22
CA GLN A 77 -10.03 -1.22 -14.42
C GLN A 77 -11.27 -2.10 -14.64
N ASN A 78 -11.22 -3.36 -14.22
CA ASN A 78 -12.31 -4.34 -14.40
C ASN A 78 -13.23 -4.49 -13.18
N ILE A 79 -13.05 -3.69 -12.13
CA ILE A 79 -13.85 -3.75 -10.91
C ILE A 79 -14.31 -2.32 -10.62
N GLN A 80 -15.62 -2.09 -10.51
CA GLN A 80 -16.18 -0.77 -10.15
C GLN A 80 -15.93 -0.38 -8.69
N GLU A 81 -15.08 -1.13 -7.96
CA GLU A 81 -14.71 -0.83 -6.59
C GLU A 81 -13.55 0.17 -6.56
N LYS A 82 -13.73 1.20 -5.75
CA LYS A 82 -12.69 2.16 -5.40
C LYS A 82 -12.19 1.84 -4.01
N ILE A 83 -10.88 1.74 -3.87
CA ILE A 83 -10.25 1.54 -2.57
C ILE A 83 -9.40 2.77 -2.25
N LEU A 84 -9.68 3.41 -1.12
CA LEU A 84 -8.89 4.55 -0.65
C LEU A 84 -7.73 4.03 0.21
N TYR A 85 -6.53 4.48 -0.10
CA TYR A 85 -5.32 4.21 0.69
C TYR A 85 -4.89 5.51 1.36
N ILE A 86 -4.99 5.55 2.68
CA ILE A 86 -4.59 6.68 3.50
C ILE A 86 -3.24 6.36 4.14
N PHE A 87 -2.21 7.11 3.74
CA PHE A 87 -0.87 7.03 4.29
C PHE A 87 -0.73 8.07 5.41
N LEU A 88 -0.55 7.58 6.63
CA LEU A 88 -0.32 8.36 7.84
C LEU A 88 1.16 8.30 8.21
N PHE A 89 1.88 9.41 8.10
CA PHE A 89 3.31 9.48 8.37
C PHE A 89 3.56 9.99 9.79
N ASN A 90 3.71 9.06 10.74
CA ASN A 90 4.01 9.40 12.14
C ASN A 90 5.47 9.86 12.34
N LYS A 91 6.41 9.35 11.54
CA LYS A 91 7.84 9.73 11.56
C LYS A 91 8.37 9.77 10.13
N LYS A 92 9.61 10.26 9.97
CA LYS A 92 10.30 10.38 8.66
C LYS A 92 10.35 9.07 7.85
N SER A 93 10.46 7.91 8.52
CA SER A 93 10.70 6.62 7.86
C SER A 93 9.65 5.55 8.16
N ASN A 94 8.56 5.86 8.86
CA ASN A 94 7.51 4.88 9.17
C ASN A 94 6.15 5.54 9.40
N GLY A 95 5.12 4.72 9.31
CA GLY A 95 3.75 5.17 9.44
C GLY A 95 2.74 4.03 9.34
N TYR A 96 1.50 4.40 9.03
CA TYR A 96 0.41 3.48 8.83
C TYR A 96 -0.23 3.68 7.45
N ILE A 97 -0.68 2.58 6.85
CA ILE A 97 -1.55 2.60 5.67
C ILE A 97 -2.91 2.11 6.14
N VAL A 98 -3.94 2.91 5.91
CA VAL A 98 -5.33 2.52 6.21
C VAL A 98 -6.08 2.42 4.90
N LYS A 99 -6.66 1.25 4.66
CA LYS A 99 -7.47 0.98 3.47
C LYS A 99 -8.92 1.17 3.82
N LEU A 100 -9.62 1.99 3.06
CA LEU A 100 -11.07 2.16 3.15
C LEU A 100 -11.73 1.70 1.86
N ASP A 101 -12.96 1.23 1.96
CA ASP A 101 -13.84 1.10 0.80
C ASP A 101 -14.42 2.45 0.37
N ASP A 102 -15.28 2.42 -0.64
CA ASP A 102 -16.03 3.55 -1.19
C ASP A 102 -17.08 4.12 -0.22
N HIS A 103 -17.44 3.37 0.83
CA HIS A 103 -18.33 3.77 1.93
C HIS A 103 -17.54 4.28 3.15
N PHE A 104 -16.23 4.49 3.03
CA PHE A 104 -15.32 4.91 4.09
C PHE A 104 -15.19 3.94 5.27
N GLN A 105 -15.59 2.68 5.12
CA GLN A 105 -15.38 1.64 6.13
C GLN A 105 -13.93 1.15 6.10
N ILE A 106 -13.35 0.92 7.27
CA ILE A 106 -11.97 0.43 7.38
C ILE A 106 -11.90 -1.04 6.97
N LEU A 107 -11.31 -1.30 5.80
CA LEU A 107 -11.04 -2.65 5.32
C LEU A 107 -9.82 -3.26 6.01
N SER A 108 -8.77 -2.45 6.21
CA SER A 108 -7.56 -2.90 6.91
C SER A 108 -6.66 -1.76 7.33
N GLN A 109 -5.78 -2.05 8.29
CA GLN A 109 -4.70 -1.17 8.70
C GLN A 109 -3.38 -1.93 8.71
N SER A 110 -2.35 -1.31 8.15
CA SER A 110 -1.00 -1.87 8.05
C SER A 110 0.02 -0.87 8.59
N LYS A 111 1.12 -1.37 9.14
CA LYS A 111 2.30 -0.54 9.44
C LYS A 111 3.22 -0.56 8.23
N PHE A 112 3.81 0.57 7.89
CA PHE A 112 4.86 0.62 6.88
C PHE A 112 6.12 1.28 7.43
N LYS A 113 7.27 0.90 6.87
CA LYS A 113 8.56 1.55 7.11
C LYS A 113 9.38 1.57 5.83
N TYR A 114 10.12 2.65 5.61
CA TYR A 114 11.19 2.66 4.64
C TYR A 114 12.37 1.88 5.19
N TYR A 115 12.84 0.92 4.41
CA TYR A 115 14.13 0.28 4.66
C TYR A 115 15.26 1.07 3.97
N SER A 116 14.97 1.61 2.79
CA SER A 116 15.79 2.57 2.05
C SER A 116 14.90 3.46 1.17
N ASN A 117 15.47 4.41 0.42
CA ASN A 117 14.72 5.29 -0.49
C ASN A 117 13.94 4.52 -1.57
N ASN A 118 14.36 3.28 -1.88
CA ASN A 118 13.77 2.47 -2.94
C ASN A 118 13.06 1.23 -2.40
N VAL A 119 13.02 1.03 -1.08
CA VAL A 119 12.45 -0.17 -0.47
C VAL A 119 11.53 0.17 0.68
N ILE A 120 10.26 -0.24 0.56
CA ILE A 120 9.24 -0.11 1.60
C ILE A 120 8.88 -1.49 2.11
N PHE A 121 8.82 -1.62 3.43
CA PHE A 121 8.29 -2.79 4.12
C PHE A 121 6.93 -2.46 4.70
N ILE A 122 5.93 -3.29 4.42
CA ILE A 122 4.58 -3.19 4.94
C ILE A 122 4.30 -4.46 5.76
N ASN A 123 3.71 -4.30 6.93
CA ASN A 123 3.22 -5.41 7.74
C ASN A 123 1.74 -5.19 8.09
N GLN A 124 0.91 -6.17 7.73
CA GLN A 124 -0.50 -6.22 8.02
C GLN A 124 -0.80 -7.41 8.92
N LYS A 125 -1.42 -7.16 10.08
CA LYS A 125 -1.90 -8.22 10.98
C LYS A 125 -3.42 -8.25 10.96
N LEU A 126 -3.97 -9.41 10.65
CA LEU A 126 -5.37 -9.78 10.78
C LEU A 126 -5.46 -10.87 11.86
N LYS A 127 -6.66 -11.17 12.40
CA LYS A 127 -6.85 -12.08 13.55
C LYS A 127 -5.94 -13.32 13.52
N ASN A 128 -5.98 -14.10 12.44
CA ASN A 128 -5.22 -15.34 12.29
C ASN A 128 -4.22 -15.30 11.13
N TYR A 129 -4.04 -14.13 10.49
CA TYR A 129 -3.20 -13.98 9.31
C TYR A 129 -2.24 -12.81 9.46
N GLU A 130 -1.01 -12.99 9.00
CA GLU A 130 -0.04 -11.91 8.89
C GLU A 130 0.44 -11.84 7.44
N ILE A 131 0.48 -10.63 6.88
CA ILE A 131 0.97 -10.37 5.54
C ILE A 131 2.14 -9.41 5.67
N THR A 132 3.31 -9.87 5.24
CA THR A 132 4.48 -9.02 5.12
C THR A 132 4.75 -8.75 3.66
N GLU A 133 4.99 -7.49 3.32
CA GLU A 133 5.19 -7.06 1.94
C GLU A 133 6.43 -6.19 1.84
N LYS A 134 7.18 -6.38 0.75
CA LYS A 134 8.31 -5.54 0.37
C LYS A 134 8.07 -5.00 -1.03
N ILE A 135 8.05 -3.69 -1.16
CA ILE A 135 7.96 -2.97 -2.43
C ILE A 135 9.35 -2.45 -2.77
N TYR A 136 9.87 -2.84 -3.93
CA TYR A 136 11.16 -2.43 -4.47
C TYR A 136 10.93 -1.55 -5.70
N PHE A 137 11.20 -0.26 -5.59
CA PHE A 137 11.18 0.67 -6.73
C PHE A 137 12.53 0.55 -7.46
N LEU A 138 12.53 -0.13 -8.61
CA LEU A 138 13.75 -0.29 -9.42
C LEU A 138 14.05 1.00 -10.19
N ASN A 139 13.00 1.65 -10.69
CA ASN A 139 13.01 3.01 -11.22
C ASN A 139 11.59 3.59 -11.10
N ASP A 140 11.34 4.76 -11.68
CA ASP A 140 10.04 5.44 -11.56
C ASP A 140 8.89 4.74 -12.32
N ASN A 141 9.22 3.83 -13.23
CA ASN A 141 8.26 3.10 -14.08
C ASN A 141 8.20 1.59 -13.78
N LEU A 142 9.06 1.07 -12.91
CA LEU A 142 9.13 -0.35 -12.59
C LEU A 142 9.32 -0.56 -11.10
N LYS A 143 8.41 -1.33 -10.51
CA LYS A 143 8.55 -1.82 -9.14
C LYS A 143 8.21 -3.30 -9.04
N ILE A 144 8.80 -3.94 -8.04
CA ILE A 144 8.56 -5.33 -7.70
C ILE A 144 7.94 -5.37 -6.31
N VAL A 145 6.88 -6.17 -6.15
CA VAL A 145 6.24 -6.40 -4.86
C VAL A 145 6.39 -7.87 -4.48
N LYS A 146 6.94 -8.13 -3.30
CA LYS A 146 6.98 -9.46 -2.70
C LYS A 146 6.11 -9.48 -1.47
N SER A 147 5.08 -10.31 -1.46
CA SER A 147 4.20 -10.48 -0.30
C SER A 147 4.31 -11.92 0.23
N VAL A 148 4.41 -12.09 1.54
CA VAL A 148 4.45 -13.39 2.20
C VAL A 148 3.29 -13.48 3.17
N PHE A 149 2.50 -14.53 3.03
CA PHE A 149 1.29 -14.78 3.80
C PHE A 149 1.57 -15.83 4.87
N TYR A 150 1.25 -15.50 6.10
CA TYR A 150 1.36 -16.37 7.26
C TYR A 150 -0.02 -16.64 7.85
N LYS A 151 -0.23 -17.87 8.33
CA LYS A 151 -1.38 -18.25 9.16
C LYS A 151 -0.86 -18.99 10.38
N ASN A 152 -1.17 -18.50 11.57
CA ASN A 152 -0.65 -19.04 12.84
C ASN A 152 0.89 -19.24 12.79
N ASN A 153 1.63 -18.21 12.35
CA ASN A 153 3.09 -18.20 12.15
C ASN A 153 3.64 -19.14 11.06
N ASN A 154 2.82 -19.95 10.40
CA ASN A 154 3.25 -20.80 9.29
C ASN A 154 3.12 -20.05 7.96
N CYS A 155 4.16 -20.12 7.12
CA CYS A 155 4.10 -19.57 5.77
C CYS A 155 3.14 -20.41 4.90
N ILE A 156 2.06 -19.80 4.43
CA ILE A 156 1.02 -20.48 3.64
C ILE A 156 1.08 -20.12 2.16
N GLY A 157 1.78 -19.05 1.82
CA GLY A 157 1.93 -18.62 0.44
C GLY A 157 2.87 -17.44 0.27
N ILE A 158 3.35 -17.28 -0.96
CA ILE A 158 4.21 -16.17 -1.39
C ILE A 158 3.63 -15.64 -2.69
N CYS A 159 3.50 -14.32 -2.80
CA CYS A 159 3.16 -13.63 -4.03
C CYS A 159 4.33 -12.77 -4.49
N PHE A 160 4.60 -12.80 -5.79
CA PHE A 160 5.53 -11.91 -6.46
C PHE A 160 4.78 -11.15 -7.54
N SER A 161 4.89 -9.83 -7.55
CA SER A 161 4.33 -8.98 -8.61
C SER A 161 5.40 -8.14 -9.27
N SER A 162 5.38 -8.13 -10.60
CA SER A 162 6.05 -7.11 -11.40
C SER A 162 5.02 -6.07 -11.79
N GLU A 163 5.28 -4.80 -11.48
CA GLU A 163 4.37 -3.71 -11.79
C GLU A 163 5.09 -2.70 -12.69
N ILE A 164 4.53 -2.46 -13.87
CA ILE A 164 5.07 -1.55 -14.89
C ILE A 164 4.11 -0.38 -15.05
N LYS A 165 4.62 0.84 -14.89
CA LYS A 165 3.86 2.07 -15.11
C LYS A 165 3.70 2.34 -16.60
N ILE A 166 2.49 2.62 -17.04
CA ILE A 166 2.13 2.87 -18.44
C ILE A 166 1.71 4.32 -18.71
N SER A 167 1.35 5.09 -17.67
CA SER A 167 1.15 6.55 -17.73
C SER A 167 1.13 7.17 -16.34
#